data_AF-A0AAW4PB46-F1
#
_entry.id   AF-A0AAW4PB46-F1
#
_cell.length_a   1.000
_cell.length_b   1.000
_cell.length_c   1.000
_cell.angle_alpha   90.00
_cell.angle_beta   90.00
_cell.angle_gamma   90.00
#
_symmetry.space_group_name_H-M   'P 1'
#
loop_
_entity.id
_entity.type
_entity.pdbx_description
1 polymer ?
#
loop_
_entity_poly.entity_id
_entity_poly.type
_entity_poly.pdbx_seq_one_letter_code
_entity_poly.pdbx_strand_id
1 'polypeptide(L)'
;MLRRLRENGPVVLVPLAWTFATAAHLGLLAARTVLIAHVVMATILAAFAALSWREMADGVLLVWRRVLVVGLPITLAGIAGLLGDVEALLTATVVGWMVVPAVGLAYTGRRVDRTPWAYTGGAAASAAGVVVYLAGIALPAWVLVLVGLTLTNVGQTAGIVAAVRNY
;
A
#
# COMPACT_ATOMS: atom_id res chain seq x y z
N MET A 1 9.72 15.65 -16.94
CA MET A 1 9.12 14.31 -17.11
C MET A 1 9.05 13.52 -15.81
N LEU A 2 10.17 13.37 -15.07
CA LEU A 2 10.20 12.63 -13.79
C LEU A 2 9.16 13.11 -12.77
N ARG A 3 8.90 14.41 -12.66
CA ARG A 3 7.87 14.95 -11.76
C ARG A 3 6.46 14.43 -12.07
N ARG A 4 6.02 14.50 -13.34
CA ARG A 4 4.71 13.95 -13.77
C ARG A 4 4.60 12.45 -13.54
N LEU A 5 5.70 11.71 -13.72
CA LEU A 5 5.73 10.28 -13.44
C LEU A 5 5.54 9.98 -11.95
N ARG A 6 6.11 10.79 -11.05
CA ARG A 6 5.89 10.65 -9.60
C ARG A 6 4.48 11.05 -9.18
N GLU A 7 3.91 12.09 -9.80
CA GLU A 7 2.56 12.56 -9.51
C GLU A 7 1.49 11.53 -9.95
N ASN A 8 1.66 10.92 -11.12
CA ASN A 8 0.64 10.04 -11.70
C ASN A 8 0.93 8.55 -11.56
N GLY A 9 2.21 8.16 -11.45
CA GLY A 9 2.64 6.76 -11.36
C GLY A 9 1.91 5.92 -10.32
N PRO A 10 1.63 6.44 -9.10
CA PRO A 10 0.88 5.69 -8.09
C PRO A 10 -0.49 5.18 -8.56
N VAL A 11 -1.16 5.85 -9.51
CA VAL A 11 -2.50 5.44 -9.98
C VAL A 11 -2.50 4.07 -10.66
N VAL A 12 -1.35 3.69 -11.24
CA VAL A 12 -1.15 2.38 -11.85
C VAL A 12 -0.41 1.45 -10.90
N LEU A 13 0.62 1.96 -10.21
CA LEU A 13 1.48 1.13 -9.36
C LEU A 13 0.74 0.53 -8.16
N VAL A 14 -0.12 1.29 -7.49
CA VAL A 14 -0.87 0.81 -6.30
C VAL A 14 -1.81 -0.34 -6.63
N PRO A 15 -2.72 -0.25 -7.61
CA PRO A 15 -3.58 -1.38 -7.94
C PRO A 15 -2.81 -2.59 -8.49
N LEU A 16 -1.71 -2.37 -9.22
CA LEU A 16 -0.84 -3.47 -9.67
C LEU A 16 -0.17 -4.17 -8.49
N ALA A 17 0.33 -3.43 -7.49
CA ALA A 17 0.97 -4.01 -6.32
C ALA A 17 0.00 -4.90 -5.53
N TRP A 18 -1.25 -4.46 -5.33
CA TRP A 18 -2.26 -5.28 -4.67
C TRP A 18 -2.69 -6.48 -5.51
N THR A 19 -2.80 -6.33 -6.83
CA THR A 19 -3.09 -7.45 -7.74
C THR A 19 -1.99 -8.50 -7.67
N PHE A 20 -0.73 -8.07 -7.64
CA PHE A 20 0.43 -8.95 -7.47
C PHE A 20 0.42 -9.65 -6.10
N ALA A 21 0.11 -8.94 -5.02
CA ALA A 21 -0.04 -9.53 -3.70
C ALA A 21 -1.16 -10.59 -3.68
N THR A 22 -2.30 -10.31 -4.30
CA THR A 22 -3.38 -11.28 -4.47
C THR A 22 -2.94 -12.51 -5.26
N ALA A 23 -2.23 -12.33 -6.37
CA ALA A 23 -1.69 -13.44 -7.15
C ALA A 23 -0.69 -14.31 -6.35
N ALA A 24 0.11 -13.69 -5.47
CA ALA A 24 0.99 -14.41 -4.57
C ALA A 24 0.20 -15.28 -3.56
N HIS A 25 -0.88 -14.75 -2.97
CA HIS A 25 -1.73 -15.51 -2.05
C HIS A 25 -2.49 -16.65 -2.73
N LEU A 26 -2.79 -16.50 -4.02
CA LEU A 26 -3.38 -17.55 -4.85
C LEU A 26 -2.38 -18.62 -5.29
N GLY A 27 -1.10 -18.50 -4.91
CA GLY A 27 -0.06 -19.45 -5.31
C GLY A 27 0.32 -19.38 -6.79
N LEU A 28 -0.04 -18.29 -7.49
CA LEU A 28 0.22 -18.13 -8.92
C LEU A 28 1.66 -17.67 -9.22
N LEU A 29 2.43 -17.31 -8.19
CA LEU A 29 3.75 -16.74 -8.30
C LEU A 29 4.77 -17.56 -7.51
N ALA A 30 5.93 -17.83 -8.12
CA ALA A 30 7.05 -18.41 -7.40
C ALA A 30 7.58 -17.46 -6.32
N ALA A 31 8.07 -17.99 -5.19
CA ALA A 31 8.63 -17.19 -4.10
C ALA A 31 9.75 -16.24 -4.57
N ARG A 32 10.60 -16.71 -5.50
CA ARG A 32 11.64 -15.87 -6.15
C ARG A 32 11.04 -14.66 -6.89
N THR A 33 9.91 -14.81 -7.56
CA THR A 33 9.22 -13.71 -8.24
C THR A 33 8.72 -12.68 -7.23
N VAL A 34 8.15 -13.14 -6.12
CA VAL A 34 7.68 -12.27 -5.03
C VAL A 34 8.83 -11.51 -4.37
N LEU A 35 9.98 -12.18 -4.18
CA LEU A 35 11.19 -11.56 -3.64
C LEU A 35 11.71 -10.46 -4.56
N ILE A 36 11.84 -10.73 -5.87
CA ILE A 36 12.26 -9.73 -6.85
C ILE A 36 11.31 -8.53 -6.83
N ALA A 37 9.99 -8.77 -6.76
CA ALA A 37 9.01 -7.69 -6.67
C ALA A 37 9.20 -6.83 -5.42
N HIS A 38 9.49 -7.42 -4.25
CA HIS A 38 9.78 -6.65 -3.04
C HIS A 38 11.05 -5.81 -3.17
N VAL A 39 12.11 -6.34 -3.78
CA VAL A 39 13.36 -5.58 -4.02
C VAL A 39 13.12 -4.40 -4.97
N VAL A 40 12.36 -4.62 -6.04
CA VAL A 40 11.96 -3.55 -6.98
C VAL A 40 11.13 -2.50 -6.24
N MET A 41 10.14 -2.91 -5.45
CA MET A 41 9.31 -1.98 -4.68
C MET A 41 10.12 -1.18 -3.66
N ALA A 42 11.05 -1.81 -2.93
CA ALA A 42 11.94 -1.12 -2.00
C ALA A 42 12.79 -0.06 -2.72
N THR A 43 13.29 -0.38 -3.91
CA THR A 43 14.08 0.54 -4.74
C THR A 43 13.24 1.71 -5.22
N ILE A 44 12.02 1.45 -5.71
CA ILE A 44 11.08 2.49 -6.17
C ILE A 44 10.71 3.42 -5.00
N LEU A 45 10.38 2.87 -3.83
CA LEU A 45 10.01 3.65 -2.65
C LEU A 45 11.16 4.53 -2.17
N ALA A 46 12.38 3.98 -2.09
CA ALA A 46 13.55 4.74 -1.70
C ALA A 46 13.84 5.88 -2.70
N ALA A 47 13.79 5.59 -4.01
CA ALA A 47 13.98 6.59 -5.05
C ALA A 47 12.89 7.67 -5.00
N PHE A 48 11.62 7.29 -4.86
CA PHE A 48 10.51 8.23 -4.77
C PHE A 48 10.65 9.14 -3.55
N ALA A 49 10.90 8.56 -2.37
CA ALA A 49 11.07 9.31 -1.14
C ALA A 49 12.24 10.31 -1.25
N ALA A 50 13.39 9.89 -1.75
CA ALA A 50 14.56 10.75 -1.93
C ALA A 50 14.29 11.89 -2.93
N LEU A 51 13.68 11.58 -4.07
CA LEU A 51 13.45 12.53 -5.15
C LEU A 51 12.31 13.52 -4.87
N SER A 52 11.36 13.19 -4.00
CA SER A 52 10.25 14.05 -3.59
C SER A 52 10.40 14.63 -2.18
N TRP A 53 11.55 14.43 -1.53
CA TRP A 53 11.74 14.75 -0.11
C TRP A 53 11.38 16.19 0.27
N ARG A 54 11.86 17.15 -0.53
CA ARG A 54 11.63 18.60 -0.34
C ARG A 54 10.22 19.02 -0.73
N GLU A 55 9.66 18.40 -1.77
CA GLU A 55 8.30 18.67 -2.26
C GLU A 55 7.25 18.20 -1.23
N MET A 56 7.58 17.19 -0.43
CA MET A 56 6.71 16.62 0.59
C MET A 56 7.07 17.08 2.02
N ALA A 57 7.50 18.32 2.18
CA ALA A 57 7.93 18.85 3.47
C ALA A 57 6.76 19.15 4.43
N ASP A 58 5.59 19.54 3.89
CA ASP A 58 4.49 20.09 4.67
C ASP A 58 3.11 19.51 4.31
N GLY A 59 2.12 19.81 5.17
CA GLY A 59 0.71 19.51 4.94
C GLY A 59 0.41 18.01 4.74
N VAL A 60 -0.48 17.72 3.79
CA VAL A 60 -0.85 16.33 3.43
C VAL A 60 0.35 15.57 2.88
N LEU A 61 1.20 16.22 2.07
CA LEU A 61 2.36 15.56 1.47
C LEU A 61 3.37 15.12 2.53
N LEU A 62 3.54 15.84 3.63
CA LEU A 62 4.36 15.40 4.76
C LEU A 62 3.91 14.04 5.32
N VAL A 63 2.61 13.81 5.41
CA VAL A 63 2.08 12.52 5.89
C VAL A 63 2.37 11.41 4.88
N TRP A 64 2.23 11.67 3.59
CA TRP A 64 2.61 10.69 2.56
C TRP A 64 4.12 10.43 2.51
N ARG A 65 4.96 11.42 2.84
CA ARG A 65 6.40 11.19 3.01
C ARG A 65 6.65 10.22 4.15
N ARG A 66 5.94 10.38 5.28
CA ARG A 66 6.02 9.44 6.41
C ARG A 66 5.53 8.05 6.03
N VAL A 67 4.44 7.95 5.26
CA VAL A 67 3.95 6.67 4.71
C VAL A 67 5.05 5.97 3.90
N LEU A 68 5.77 6.68 3.04
CA LEU A 68 6.88 6.11 2.26
C LEU A 68 8.06 5.69 3.15
N VAL A 69 8.45 6.55 4.11
CA VAL A 69 9.56 6.26 5.04
C VAL A 69 9.27 5.06 5.92
N VAL A 70 8.02 4.89 6.37
CA VAL A 70 7.57 3.71 7.14
C VAL A 70 7.33 2.50 6.24
N GLY A 71 6.87 2.71 5.01
CA GLY A 71 6.66 1.66 4.02
C GLY A 71 7.96 0.97 3.60
N LEU A 72 9.08 1.67 3.61
CA LEU A 72 10.39 1.09 3.30
C LEU A 72 10.78 -0.05 4.27
N PRO A 73 10.86 0.14 5.60
CA PRO A 73 11.17 -0.96 6.52
C PRO A 73 10.11 -2.07 6.51
N ILE A 74 8.83 -1.76 6.26
CA ILE A 74 7.80 -2.79 6.04
C ILE A 74 8.16 -3.65 4.82
N THR A 75 8.58 -3.04 3.72
CA THR A 75 8.99 -3.77 2.51
C THR A 75 10.27 -4.58 2.75
N LEU A 76 11.23 -4.04 3.51
CA LEU A 76 12.44 -4.77 3.91
C LEU A 76 12.12 -5.96 4.82
N ALA A 77 11.12 -5.84 5.70
CA ALA A 77 10.62 -6.97 6.49
C ALA A 77 10.07 -8.08 5.58
N GLY A 78 9.38 -7.72 4.49
CA GLY A 78 8.92 -8.70 3.50
C GLY A 78 10.06 -9.42 2.78
N ILE A 79 11.12 -8.70 2.43
CA ILE A 79 12.35 -9.29 1.87
C ILE A 79 12.96 -10.28 2.87
N ALA A 80 13.13 -9.86 4.13
CA ALA A 80 13.68 -10.72 5.17
C ALA A 80 12.79 -11.96 5.42
N GLY A 81 11.47 -11.78 5.43
CA GLY A 81 10.50 -12.87 5.55
C GLY A 81 10.61 -13.89 4.40
N LEU A 82 10.80 -13.43 3.16
CA LEU A 82 10.96 -14.31 2.00
C LEU A 82 12.30 -15.05 1.99
N LEU A 83 13.37 -14.40 2.45
CA LEU A 83 14.71 -15.01 2.51
C LEU A 83 14.84 -16.02 3.66
N GLY A 84 14.16 -15.76 4.77
CA GLY A 84 14.19 -16.60 5.98
C GLY A 84 13.00 -17.54 6.15
N ASP A 85 12.06 -17.55 5.21
CA ASP A 85 10.80 -18.29 5.30
C ASP A 85 10.01 -18.00 6.60
N VAL A 86 9.92 -16.72 6.96
CA VAL A 86 9.30 -16.25 8.21
C VAL A 86 7.91 -15.69 7.93
N GLU A 87 6.88 -16.54 8.06
CA GLU A 87 5.48 -16.20 7.79
C GLU A 87 4.99 -14.97 8.58
N ALA A 88 5.43 -14.82 9.83
CA ALA A 88 5.07 -13.67 10.66
C ALA A 88 5.54 -12.34 10.04
N LEU A 89 6.72 -12.29 9.39
CA LEU A 89 7.21 -11.11 8.69
C LEU A 89 6.44 -10.84 7.40
N LEU A 90 6.02 -11.88 6.69
CA LEU A 90 5.17 -11.75 5.49
C LEU A 90 3.80 -11.18 5.85
N THR A 91 3.19 -11.72 6.91
CA THR A 91 1.91 -11.22 7.44
C THR A 91 2.03 -9.77 7.90
N ALA A 92 3.08 -9.44 8.67
CA ALA A 92 3.35 -8.08 9.11
C ALA A 92 3.56 -7.13 7.93
N THR A 93 4.18 -7.59 6.83
CA THR A 93 4.40 -6.81 5.62
C THR A 93 3.08 -6.44 4.95
N VAL A 94 2.20 -7.43 4.74
CA VAL A 94 0.88 -7.21 4.14
C VAL A 94 0.05 -6.28 5.00
N VAL A 95 -0.10 -6.59 6.29
CA VAL A 95 -0.89 -5.78 7.24
C VAL A 95 -0.33 -4.36 7.35
N GLY A 96 0.99 -4.20 7.41
CA GLY A 96 1.64 -2.89 7.42
C GLY A 96 1.26 -2.03 6.22
N TRP A 97 1.28 -2.61 5.02
CA TRP A 97 0.85 -1.93 3.79
C TRP A 97 -0.66 -1.70 3.69
N MET A 98 -1.48 -2.45 4.41
CA MET A 98 -2.92 -2.16 4.53
C MET A 98 -3.18 -1.00 5.50
N VAL A 99 -2.46 -0.94 6.62
CA VAL A 99 -2.69 0.02 7.71
C VAL A 99 -2.07 1.39 7.43
N VAL A 100 -0.80 1.46 7.03
CA VAL A 100 -0.07 2.72 6.94
C VAL A 100 -0.69 3.68 5.92
N PRO A 101 -1.05 3.25 4.69
CA PRO A 101 -1.77 4.10 3.76
C PRO A 101 -3.19 4.44 4.24
N ALA A 102 -3.88 3.55 4.97
CA ALA A 102 -5.20 3.85 5.54
C ALA A 102 -5.13 5.06 6.49
N VAL A 103 -4.09 5.15 7.32
CA VAL A 103 -3.84 6.32 8.17
C VAL A 103 -3.58 7.57 7.33
N GLY A 104 -2.76 7.47 6.28
CA GLY A 104 -2.50 8.56 5.34
C GLY A 104 -3.77 9.08 4.65
N LEU A 105 -4.64 8.17 4.22
CA LEU A 105 -5.94 8.47 3.62
C LEU A 105 -6.89 9.13 4.62
N ALA A 106 -7.00 8.60 5.85
CA ALA A 106 -7.84 9.20 6.89
C ALA A 106 -7.38 10.62 7.28
N TYR A 107 -6.07 10.84 7.31
CA TYR A 107 -5.51 12.18 7.52
C TYR A 107 -5.83 13.12 6.35
N THR A 108 -5.65 12.65 5.12
CA THR A 108 -5.90 13.42 3.90
C THR A 108 -7.35 13.83 3.80
N GLY A 109 -8.30 12.90 3.99
CA GLY A 109 -9.73 13.18 3.91
C GLY A 109 -10.25 14.19 4.93
N ARG A 110 -9.54 14.43 6.03
CA ARG A 110 -9.87 15.47 7.02
C ARG A 110 -9.31 16.86 6.69
N ARG A 111 -8.51 16.98 5.63
CA ARG A 111 -7.73 18.18 5.30
C ARG A 111 -7.89 18.67 3.87
N VAL A 112 -8.66 17.95 3.06
CA VAL A 112 -8.94 18.32 1.67
C VAL A 112 -10.41 18.67 1.54
N ASP A 113 -10.71 19.75 0.83
CA ASP A 113 -12.09 20.16 0.56
C ASP A 113 -12.67 19.42 -0.64
N ARG A 114 -11.82 19.06 -1.60
CA ARG A 114 -12.22 18.34 -2.82
C ARG A 114 -12.26 16.85 -2.57
N THR A 115 -13.44 16.26 -2.73
CA THR A 115 -13.69 14.80 -2.64
C THR A 115 -13.13 14.13 -1.36
N PRO A 116 -13.34 14.69 -0.16
CA PRO A 116 -12.81 14.12 1.10
C PRO A 116 -13.27 12.68 1.32
N TRP A 117 -14.48 12.34 0.85
CA TRP A 117 -15.07 11.01 0.96
C TRP A 117 -14.26 9.92 0.26
N ALA A 118 -13.54 10.22 -0.83
CA ALA A 118 -12.72 9.23 -1.52
C ALA A 118 -11.54 8.78 -0.64
N TYR A 119 -11.03 9.68 0.19
CA TYR A 119 -9.96 9.41 1.13
C TYR A 119 -10.48 8.79 2.43
N THR A 120 -11.54 9.32 3.04
CA THR A 120 -12.09 8.76 4.28
C THR A 120 -12.75 7.40 4.05
N GLY A 121 -13.52 7.24 2.97
CA GLY A 121 -14.08 5.97 2.53
C GLY A 121 -12.99 4.99 2.12
N GLY A 122 -11.94 5.45 1.43
CA GLY A 122 -10.77 4.64 1.10
C GLY A 122 -10.03 4.14 2.34
N ALA A 123 -9.86 4.99 3.35
CA ALA A 123 -9.29 4.62 4.65
C ALA A 123 -10.16 3.59 5.39
N ALA A 124 -11.48 3.79 5.43
CA ALA A 124 -12.41 2.85 6.05
C ALA A 124 -12.42 1.49 5.35
N ALA A 125 -12.43 1.47 4.01
CA ALA A 125 -12.33 0.24 3.23
C ALA A 125 -11.00 -0.49 3.48
N SER A 126 -9.88 0.25 3.53
CA SER A 126 -8.57 -0.33 3.84
C SER A 126 -8.50 -0.88 5.27
N ALA A 127 -9.08 -0.19 6.25
CA ALA A 127 -9.15 -0.66 7.64
C ALA A 127 -10.06 -1.88 7.80
N ALA A 128 -11.23 -1.89 7.14
CA ALA A 128 -12.09 -3.08 7.06
C ALA A 128 -11.35 -4.25 6.39
N GLY A 129 -10.58 -3.96 5.33
CA GLY A 129 -9.71 -4.92 4.68
C GLY A 129 -8.76 -5.62 5.66
N VAL A 130 -8.11 -4.87 6.55
CA VAL A 130 -7.22 -5.43 7.59
C VAL A 130 -7.95 -6.42 8.49
N VAL A 131 -9.12 -6.03 8.99
CA VAL A 131 -9.93 -6.87 9.89
C VAL A 131 -10.33 -8.17 9.18
N VAL A 132 -10.82 -8.06 7.95
CA VAL A 132 -11.27 -9.21 7.16
C VAL A 132 -10.09 -10.12 6.77
N TYR A 133 -8.94 -9.55 6.42
CA TYR A 133 -7.72 -10.30 6.10
C TYR A 133 -7.22 -11.10 7.31
N LEU A 134 -7.11 -10.45 8.48
CA LEU A 134 -6.68 -11.11 9.71
C LEU A 134 -7.68 -12.18 10.17
N ALA A 135 -8.98 -11.92 10.03
CA ALA A 135 -10.00 -12.93 10.27
C ALA A 135 -9.85 -14.13 9.32
N GLY A 136 -9.50 -13.89 8.05
CA GLY A 136 -9.20 -14.94 7.08
C GLY A 136 -8.01 -15.82 7.49
N ILE A 137 -6.95 -15.22 8.02
CA ILE A 137 -5.80 -15.97 8.56
C ILE A 137 -6.21 -16.77 9.80
N ALA A 138 -6.92 -16.14 10.73
CA ALA A 138 -7.30 -16.77 12.00
C ALA A 138 -8.34 -17.89 11.86
N LEU A 139 -9.23 -17.79 10.85
CA LEU A 139 -10.31 -18.75 10.56
C LEU A 139 -10.01 -19.68 9.37
N PRO A 140 -8.73 -19.91 9.05
CA PRO A 140 -8.23 -20.41 7.75
C PRO A 140 -9.16 -20.25 6.53
N ALA A 141 -9.76 -19.07 6.35
CA ALA A 141 -10.77 -18.80 5.34
C ALA A 141 -10.16 -17.98 4.18
N TRP A 142 -9.67 -18.68 3.15
CA TRP A 142 -9.00 -18.06 1.99
C TRP A 142 -9.84 -16.98 1.30
N VAL A 143 -11.18 -17.15 1.26
CA VAL A 143 -12.09 -16.14 0.70
C VAL A 143 -11.98 -14.81 1.47
N LEU A 144 -11.90 -14.85 2.80
CA LEU A 144 -11.76 -13.64 3.61
C LEU A 144 -10.39 -12.98 3.40
N VAL A 145 -9.32 -13.75 3.23
CA VAL A 145 -8.00 -13.21 2.83
C VAL A 145 -8.14 -12.39 1.54
N LEU A 146 -8.78 -12.94 0.50
CA LEU A 146 -8.97 -12.25 -0.77
C LEU A 146 -9.90 -11.04 -0.68
N VAL A 147 -10.98 -11.14 0.10
CA VAL A 147 -11.88 -9.99 0.34
C VAL A 147 -11.13 -8.87 1.06
N GLY A 148 -10.30 -9.19 2.06
CA GLY A 148 -9.48 -8.23 2.77
C GLY A 148 -8.53 -7.48 1.83
N LEU A 149 -7.80 -8.20 0.99
CA LEU A 149 -6.91 -7.63 -0.03
C LEU A 149 -7.68 -6.77 -1.04
N THR A 150 -8.87 -7.21 -1.47
CA THR A 150 -9.71 -6.49 -2.43
C THR A 150 -10.24 -5.19 -1.86
N LEU A 151 -10.75 -5.20 -0.62
CA LEU A 151 -11.22 -4.00 0.07
C LEU A 151 -10.10 -2.96 0.21
N THR A 152 -8.91 -3.42 0.58
CA THR A 152 -7.74 -2.54 0.65
C THR A 152 -7.34 -1.99 -0.72
N ASN A 153 -7.30 -2.84 -1.76
CA ASN A 153 -6.97 -2.41 -3.11
C ASN A 153 -7.93 -1.32 -3.60
N VAL A 154 -9.24 -1.57 -3.49
CA VAL A 154 -10.28 -0.61 -3.90
C VAL A 154 -10.16 0.69 -3.10
N GLY A 155 -10.02 0.59 -1.78
CA GLY A 155 -9.95 1.75 -0.89
C GLY A 155 -8.74 2.64 -1.17
N GLN A 156 -7.55 2.03 -1.27
CA GLN A 156 -6.32 2.78 -1.54
C GLN A 156 -6.31 3.35 -2.96
N THR A 157 -6.76 2.58 -3.96
CA THR A 157 -6.82 3.04 -5.35
C THR A 157 -7.80 4.20 -5.52
N ALA A 158 -8.95 4.19 -4.85
CA ALA A 158 -9.91 5.29 -4.89
C ALA A 158 -9.29 6.62 -4.43
N GLY A 159 -8.52 6.60 -3.33
CA GLY A 159 -7.82 7.78 -2.84
C GLY A 159 -6.75 8.29 -3.81
N ILE A 160 -6.00 7.40 -4.44
CA ILE A 160 -4.97 7.79 -5.42
C ILE A 160 -5.60 8.35 -6.71
N VAL A 161 -6.68 7.75 -7.20
CA VAL A 161 -7.43 8.26 -8.36
C VAL A 161 -7.98 9.66 -8.06
N ALA A 162 -8.51 9.87 -6.84
CA ALA A 162 -8.95 11.20 -6.42
C ALA A 162 -7.79 12.21 -6.36
N ALA A 163 -6.61 11.81 -5.88
CA ALA A 163 -5.44 12.67 -5.86
C ALA A 163 -5.00 13.11 -7.26
N VAL A 164 -4.99 12.18 -8.23
CA VAL A 164 -4.60 12.46 -9.62
C VAL A 164 -5.64 13.32 -10.35
N ARG A 165 -6.94 13.07 -10.14
CA ARG A 165 -8.01 13.84 -10.82
C ARG A 165 -8.13 15.27 -10.32
N ASN A 166 -7.73 15.53 -9.08
CA ASN A 166 -7.81 16.85 -8.46
C ASN A 166 -6.46 17.59 -8.47
N TYR A 167 -5.47 17.06 -9.19
CA TYR A 167 -4.14 17.65 -9.37
C TYR A 167 -4.17 18.85 -10.32
#